data_AF-A0A0K8VIV3-F1
#
_entry.id   AF-A0A0K8VIV3-F1
#
_cell.length_a   1.000
_cell.length_b   1.000
_cell.length_c   1.000
_cell.angle_alpha   90.00
_cell.angle_beta   90.00
_cell.angle_gamma   90.00
#
_symmetry.space_group_name_H-M   'P 1'
#
loop_
_entity.id
_entity.type
_entity.pdbx_description
1 polymer ?
#
loop_
_entity_poly.entity_id
_entity_poly.type
_entity_poly.pdbx_seq_one_letter_code
_entity_poly.pdbx_strand_id
1 'polypeptide(L)'
;MNNLNNHKLINKRILEFYVSHNKFELEEIRKYLHDNWSLNFEALYGLYKYMLNPVLADYNYEKSLDSFRKLLPIFEGIHFLYSNAQLDLKKFNFEWLGVNSKYLLETLESNEFAETCTVEKTLVLTSVLENALANLFFVTTDNCTPPHLLRDLLGSKELDNIFGLEIMSLLKIIMGTPNAINLRNIVWHGFPKPEEIPNYYVTILIIIMHSLGSELKSKHIVQLMERPKASDFKILCEKVLNQLILPSEFVNESKGFEQIKNHVWLHKAFKQYWYRLFQYYERKQFRNFVILIIPQIELLLRFIYAQANNFDVSAKLDEYYITMDSIFECNITTDEANSKNKLINGNIVSENLLNLTYDLFIAPNGPRVRDKISHGEIDIALIDYRELCDILLYLSMGLLNFEQPFQKYESVFHLNCVTKKHIESSCKRISKTDRKTFKRRKYRLFKITYRACSAL
;
A
#
# COMPACT_ATOMS: atom_id res chain seq x y z
N MET A 1 23.14 13.91 -10.90
CA MET A 1 22.50 12.85 -11.72
C MET A 1 23.20 11.49 -11.59
N ASN A 2 24.54 11.41 -11.44
CA ASN A 2 25.25 10.12 -11.25
C ASN A 2 25.05 9.39 -9.91
N ASN A 3 24.43 10.01 -8.89
CA ASN A 3 24.29 9.39 -7.56
C ASN A 3 23.07 8.46 -7.41
N LEU A 4 21.93 8.72 -8.06
CA LEU A 4 20.71 7.91 -7.87
C LEU A 4 20.83 6.46 -8.39
N ASN A 5 21.74 6.21 -9.35
CA ASN A 5 21.89 4.90 -9.99
C ASN A 5 22.70 3.87 -9.17
N ASN A 6 23.36 4.26 -8.08
CA ASN A 6 24.17 3.33 -7.25
C ASN A 6 23.67 3.16 -5.82
N HIS A 7 22.64 3.89 -5.38
CA HIS A 7 22.18 3.82 -4.00
C HIS A 7 21.25 2.63 -3.78
N LYS A 8 21.64 1.76 -2.82
CA LYS A 8 20.71 0.84 -2.18
C LYS A 8 19.66 1.70 -1.45
N LEU A 9 18.39 1.49 -1.78
CA LEU A 9 17.28 2.18 -1.12
C LEU A 9 17.06 1.70 0.32
N ILE A 10 17.58 0.51 0.65
CA ILE A 10 17.57 -0.03 1.99
C ILE A 10 18.97 0.14 2.57
N ASN A 11 19.08 0.81 3.72
CA ASN A 11 20.34 0.97 4.43
C ASN A 11 20.94 -0.40 4.81
N LYS A 12 22.28 -0.46 4.87
CA LYS A 12 23.03 -1.67 5.22
C LYS A 12 22.55 -2.33 6.51
N ARG A 13 22.22 -1.55 7.56
CA ARG A 13 21.75 -2.09 8.84
C ARG A 13 20.37 -2.75 8.73
N ILE A 14 19.48 -2.22 7.90
CA ILE A 14 18.17 -2.85 7.64
C ILE A 14 18.36 -4.12 6.82
N LEU A 15 19.28 -4.11 5.83
CA LEU A 15 19.60 -5.30 5.03
C LEU A 15 20.12 -6.49 5.83
N GLU A 16 20.60 -6.30 7.07
CA GLU A 16 20.98 -7.41 7.95
C GLU A 16 19.81 -8.33 8.31
N PHE A 17 18.57 -7.84 8.24
CA PHE A 17 17.36 -8.66 8.37
C PHE A 17 17.02 -9.43 7.10
N TYR A 18 17.55 -9.04 5.94
CA TYR A 18 17.17 -9.57 4.63
C TYR A 18 18.31 -10.41 4.01
N VAL A 19 18.91 -11.27 4.82
CA VAL A 19 20.03 -12.14 4.42
C VAL A 19 19.59 -13.60 4.30
N SER A 20 20.33 -14.37 3.51
CA SER A 20 20.20 -15.83 3.49
C SER A 20 21.58 -16.46 3.67
N HIS A 21 21.68 -17.43 4.57
CA HIS A 21 22.88 -18.20 4.84
C HIS A 21 22.73 -19.67 4.42
N ASN A 22 21.49 -20.17 4.30
CA ASN A 22 21.15 -21.58 4.05
C ASN A 22 21.89 -22.53 5.00
N LYS A 23 21.88 -22.20 6.30
CA LYS A 23 22.55 -22.97 7.35
C LYS A 23 21.57 -23.38 8.43
N PHE A 24 21.10 -24.62 8.36
CA PHE A 24 20.15 -25.20 9.30
C PHE A 24 20.28 -26.73 9.35
N GLU A 25 19.86 -27.34 10.45
CA GLU A 25 19.79 -28.80 10.60
C GLU A 25 18.34 -29.27 10.67
N LEU A 26 17.93 -30.15 9.76
CA LEU A 26 16.51 -30.52 9.60
C LEU A 26 15.87 -31.12 10.85
N GLU A 27 16.62 -31.94 11.60
CA GLU A 27 16.14 -32.52 12.87
C GLU A 27 15.88 -31.45 13.94
N GLU A 28 16.64 -30.35 13.92
CA GLU A 28 16.40 -29.20 14.79
C GLU A 28 15.14 -28.43 14.35
N ILE A 29 14.95 -28.24 13.05
CA ILE A 29 13.78 -27.51 12.51
C ILE A 29 12.45 -28.15 12.90
N ARG A 30 12.40 -29.49 12.91
CA ARG A 30 11.17 -30.24 13.25
C ARG A 30 10.63 -29.90 14.65
N LYS A 31 11.46 -29.43 15.57
CA LYS A 31 11.03 -29.04 16.94
C LYS A 31 10.13 -27.80 16.94
N TYR A 32 10.21 -26.97 15.89
CA TYR A 32 9.50 -25.71 15.78
C TYR A 32 8.23 -25.80 14.92
N LEU A 33 7.89 -27.00 14.44
CA LEU A 33 6.67 -27.29 13.69
C LEU A 33 5.91 -28.44 14.34
N HIS A 34 4.59 -28.31 14.40
CA HIS A 34 3.68 -29.41 14.68
C HIS A 34 3.37 -30.20 13.40
N ASP A 35 2.82 -31.41 13.54
CA ASP A 35 2.52 -32.31 12.41
C ASP A 35 1.57 -31.71 11.36
N ASN A 36 0.72 -30.76 11.79
CA ASN A 36 -0.21 -30.03 10.94
C ASN A 36 0.42 -28.81 10.24
N TRP A 37 1.74 -28.60 10.33
CA TRP A 37 2.48 -27.42 9.85
C TRP A 37 2.26 -26.11 10.62
N SER A 38 1.57 -26.11 11.76
CA SER A 38 1.57 -24.92 12.63
C SER A 38 2.87 -24.79 13.42
N LEU A 39 3.27 -23.56 13.70
CA LEU A 39 4.46 -23.24 14.48
C LEU A 39 4.28 -23.62 15.95
N ASN A 40 5.33 -24.18 16.53
CA ASN A 40 5.47 -24.28 17.98
C ASN A 40 5.96 -22.93 18.53
N PHE A 41 5.02 -22.05 18.86
CA PHE A 41 5.33 -20.70 19.33
C PHE A 41 6.10 -20.67 20.64
N GLU A 42 5.87 -21.61 21.55
CA GLU A 42 6.61 -21.70 22.82
C GLU A 42 8.09 -22.01 22.57
N ALA A 43 8.39 -22.98 21.71
CA ALA A 43 9.77 -23.33 21.34
C ALA A 43 10.47 -22.16 20.63
N LEU A 44 9.78 -21.50 19.69
CA LEU A 44 10.31 -20.31 19.00
C LEU A 44 10.59 -19.18 19.99
N TYR A 45 9.63 -18.87 20.86
CA TYR A 45 9.78 -17.83 21.87
C TYR A 45 10.97 -18.11 22.80
N GLY A 46 11.19 -19.38 23.15
CA GLY A 46 12.35 -19.84 23.92
C GLY A 46 13.71 -19.37 23.37
N LEU A 47 13.85 -19.21 22.04
CA LEU A 47 15.09 -18.76 21.40
C LEU A 47 15.45 -17.30 21.74
N TYR A 48 14.45 -16.44 21.80
CA TYR A 48 14.65 -14.99 21.85
C TYR A 48 14.03 -14.29 23.06
N LYS A 49 13.30 -15.00 23.94
CA LYS A 49 12.61 -14.40 25.11
C LYS A 49 13.49 -13.52 26.01
N TYR A 50 14.77 -13.88 26.19
CA TYR A 50 15.71 -13.10 27.01
C TYR A 50 16.22 -11.83 26.34
N MET A 51 16.04 -11.71 25.02
CA MET A 51 16.43 -10.53 24.26
C MET A 51 15.30 -9.50 24.22
N LEU A 52 14.05 -9.90 24.46
CA LEU A 52 12.93 -8.97 24.48
C LEU A 52 12.80 -8.33 25.86
N ASN A 53 12.62 -7.01 25.88
CA ASN A 53 12.15 -6.33 27.09
C ASN A 53 10.63 -6.11 26.93
N PRO A 54 9.77 -6.92 27.57
CA PRO A 54 8.32 -6.83 27.38
C PRO A 54 7.71 -5.52 27.90
N VAL A 55 8.46 -4.71 28.67
CA VAL A 55 7.98 -3.45 29.26
C VAL A 55 8.14 -2.25 28.32
N LEU A 56 9.08 -2.31 27.37
CA LEU A 56 9.38 -1.21 26.46
C LEU A 56 8.92 -1.61 25.06
N ALA A 57 7.82 -1.02 24.60
CA ALA A 57 7.25 -1.23 23.27
C ALA A 57 8.21 -0.87 22.10
N ASP A 58 9.42 -0.39 22.42
CA ASP A 58 10.53 -0.22 21.49
C ASP A 58 11.57 -1.33 21.66
N TYR A 59 11.60 -2.23 20.67
CA TYR A 59 12.74 -3.12 20.54
C TYR A 59 13.97 -2.30 20.15
N ASN A 60 15.03 -2.42 20.94
CA ASN A 60 16.35 -1.97 20.55
C ASN A 60 16.79 -2.77 19.32
N TYR A 61 17.29 -2.08 18.29
CA TYR A 61 17.75 -2.70 17.04
C TYR A 61 18.67 -3.91 17.27
N GLU A 62 19.67 -3.80 18.15
CA GLU A 62 20.64 -4.88 18.39
C GLU A 62 19.95 -6.13 18.95
N LYS A 63 18.98 -5.94 19.85
CA LYS A 63 18.19 -7.04 20.41
C LYS A 63 17.26 -7.67 19.38
N SER A 64 16.65 -6.87 18.51
CA SER A 64 15.85 -7.37 17.39
C SER A 64 16.70 -8.16 16.42
N LEU A 65 17.90 -7.68 16.11
CA LEU A 65 18.84 -8.33 15.20
C LEU A 65 19.33 -9.67 15.76
N ASP A 66 19.68 -9.73 17.04
CA ASP A 66 20.06 -10.98 17.70
C ASP A 66 18.90 -11.98 17.75
N SER A 67 17.68 -11.49 17.97
CA SER A 67 16.46 -12.33 17.91
C SER A 67 16.27 -12.90 16.51
N PHE A 68 16.39 -12.06 15.47
CA PHE A 68 16.31 -12.49 14.08
C PHE A 68 17.41 -13.51 13.72
N ARG A 69 18.66 -13.30 14.14
CA ARG A 69 19.76 -14.23 13.85
C ARG A 69 19.52 -15.64 14.38
N LYS A 70 18.78 -15.77 15.49
CA LYS A 70 18.35 -17.08 16.02
C LYS A 70 17.16 -17.67 15.25
N LEU A 71 16.26 -16.83 14.76
CA LEU A 71 15.11 -17.25 13.96
C LEU A 71 15.50 -17.62 12.51
N LEU A 72 16.54 -17.00 11.96
CA LEU A 72 16.93 -17.15 10.56
C LEU A 72 17.16 -18.62 10.13
N PRO A 73 17.96 -19.44 10.83
CA PRO A 73 18.09 -20.87 10.50
C PRO A 73 16.75 -21.60 10.47
N ILE A 74 15.85 -21.23 11.38
CA ILE A 74 14.52 -21.82 11.47
C ILE A 74 13.66 -21.40 10.27
N PHE A 75 13.72 -20.13 9.87
CA PHE A 75 12.99 -19.63 8.71
C PHE A 75 13.44 -20.29 7.41
N GLU A 76 14.75 -20.39 7.20
CA GLU A 76 15.33 -21.07 6.04
C GLU A 76 14.99 -22.56 6.02
N GLY A 77 15.08 -23.22 7.19
CA GLY A 77 14.75 -24.63 7.33
C GLY A 77 13.29 -24.95 7.07
N ILE A 78 12.37 -24.14 7.61
CA ILE A 78 10.92 -24.26 7.34
C ILE A 78 10.66 -24.03 5.85
N HIS A 79 11.28 -23.03 5.24
CA HIS A 79 11.17 -22.77 3.80
C HIS A 79 11.65 -23.94 2.94
N PHE A 80 12.77 -24.56 3.32
CA PHE A 80 13.28 -25.76 2.67
C PHE A 80 12.28 -26.92 2.78
N LEU A 81 11.77 -27.20 3.99
CA LEU A 81 10.78 -28.26 4.19
C LEU A 81 9.51 -28.00 3.38
N TYR A 82 8.98 -26.77 3.46
CA TYR A 82 7.76 -26.36 2.76
C TYR A 82 7.88 -26.54 1.25
N SER A 83 8.99 -26.10 0.66
CA SER A 83 9.24 -26.20 -0.78
C SER A 83 9.30 -27.64 -1.29
N ASN A 84 9.59 -28.61 -0.41
CA ASN A 84 9.68 -30.03 -0.76
C ASN A 84 8.41 -30.84 -0.41
N ALA A 85 7.49 -30.29 0.39
CA ALA A 85 6.42 -31.09 1.02
C ALA A 85 5.12 -31.21 0.21
N GLN A 86 5.02 -30.61 -0.99
CA GLN A 86 3.81 -30.61 -1.84
C GLN A 86 2.51 -30.41 -1.03
N LEU A 87 2.44 -29.31 -0.27
CA LEU A 87 1.34 -29.07 0.66
C LEU A 87 0.06 -28.64 -0.05
N ASP A 88 -1.05 -29.18 0.43
CA ASP A 88 -2.39 -28.73 0.05
C ASP A 88 -2.81 -27.55 0.93
N LEU A 89 -2.68 -26.33 0.40
CA LEU A 89 -3.02 -25.09 1.08
C LEU A 89 -4.50 -25.00 1.48
N LYS A 90 -5.39 -25.81 0.88
CA LYS A 90 -6.81 -25.85 1.25
C LYS A 90 -7.05 -26.50 2.61
N LYS A 91 -6.06 -27.23 3.13
CA LYS A 91 -6.10 -27.81 4.49
C LYS A 91 -5.62 -26.82 5.55
N PHE A 92 -5.11 -25.66 5.15
CA PHE A 92 -4.63 -24.66 6.10
C PHE A 92 -5.80 -23.86 6.67
N ASN A 93 -5.71 -23.56 7.97
CA ASN A 93 -6.66 -22.74 8.72
C ASN A 93 -6.64 -21.24 8.31
N PHE A 94 -7.11 -20.93 7.10
CA PHE A 94 -7.18 -19.56 6.58
C PHE A 94 -8.57 -18.92 6.67
N GLU A 95 -9.56 -19.61 7.24
CA GLU A 95 -10.95 -19.13 7.28
C GLU A 95 -11.09 -17.81 8.07
N TRP A 96 -10.18 -17.56 9.00
CA TRP A 96 -10.16 -16.36 9.83
C TRP A 96 -9.64 -15.10 9.11
N LEU A 97 -9.06 -15.24 7.91
CA LEU A 97 -8.47 -14.11 7.17
C LEU A 97 -9.52 -13.21 6.48
N GLY A 98 -10.80 -13.58 6.57
CA GLY A 98 -11.93 -12.84 5.98
C GLY A 98 -12.07 -13.04 4.47
N VAL A 99 -12.87 -12.18 3.83
CA VAL A 99 -13.31 -12.28 2.42
C VAL A 99 -12.14 -12.25 1.43
N ASN A 100 -11.04 -11.62 1.81
CA ASN A 100 -9.85 -11.50 0.96
C ASN A 100 -8.99 -12.78 0.93
N SER A 101 -9.28 -13.77 1.80
CA SER A 101 -8.56 -15.05 1.86
C SER A 101 -8.62 -15.87 0.57
N LYS A 102 -9.72 -15.82 -0.18
CA LYS A 102 -9.83 -16.51 -1.48
C LYS A 102 -8.79 -16.02 -2.49
N TYR A 103 -8.51 -14.72 -2.51
CA TYR A 103 -7.51 -14.12 -3.41
C TYR A 103 -6.07 -14.45 -2.98
N LEU A 104 -5.87 -14.66 -1.68
CA LEU A 104 -4.59 -15.17 -1.18
C LEU A 104 -4.31 -16.55 -1.77
N LEU A 105 -5.26 -17.48 -1.71
CA LEU A 105 -5.09 -18.84 -2.25
C LEU A 105 -4.77 -18.80 -3.75
N GLU A 106 -5.49 -18.02 -4.54
CA GLU A 106 -5.19 -17.83 -5.97
C GLU A 106 -3.75 -17.31 -6.21
N THR A 107 -3.30 -16.37 -5.39
CA THR A 107 -1.94 -15.80 -5.48
C THR A 107 -0.87 -16.82 -5.11
N LEU A 108 -1.14 -17.66 -4.11
CA LEU A 108 -0.20 -18.67 -3.61
C LEU A 108 -0.11 -19.90 -4.52
N GLU A 109 -1.23 -20.32 -5.12
CA GLU A 109 -1.32 -21.46 -6.05
C GLU A 109 -0.76 -21.14 -7.45
N SER A 110 -0.45 -19.88 -7.74
CA SER A 110 0.18 -19.50 -9.01
C SER A 110 1.60 -20.10 -9.14
N ASN A 111 1.79 -20.90 -10.18
CA ASN A 111 3.08 -21.48 -10.58
C ASN A 111 3.95 -20.51 -11.40
N GLU A 112 3.54 -19.25 -11.50
CA GLU A 112 4.29 -18.27 -12.27
C GLU A 112 5.60 -17.89 -11.56
N PHE A 113 6.70 -17.96 -12.30
CA PHE A 113 8.01 -17.58 -11.81
C PHE A 113 8.42 -16.22 -12.40
N ALA A 114 8.66 -15.26 -11.53
CA ALA A 114 9.23 -13.95 -11.86
C ALA A 114 10.11 -13.47 -10.69
N GLU A 115 11.13 -12.67 -11.00
CA GLU A 115 12.04 -12.08 -9.99
C GLU A 115 11.27 -11.27 -8.93
N THR A 116 10.10 -10.74 -9.27
CA THR A 116 9.25 -9.88 -8.43
C THR A 116 8.29 -10.66 -7.54
N CYS A 117 8.13 -11.97 -7.75
CA CYS A 117 7.09 -12.79 -7.11
C CYS A 117 7.12 -12.72 -5.58
N THR A 118 8.31 -12.67 -4.97
CA THR A 118 8.44 -12.66 -3.51
C THR A 118 7.89 -11.37 -2.91
N VAL A 119 8.18 -10.22 -3.53
CA VAL A 119 7.65 -8.92 -3.11
C VAL A 119 6.14 -8.87 -3.33
N GLU A 120 5.65 -9.34 -4.49
CA GLU A 120 4.22 -9.40 -4.80
C GLU A 120 3.43 -10.22 -3.78
N LYS A 121 3.89 -11.45 -3.48
CA LYS A 121 3.27 -12.31 -2.48
C LYS A 121 3.30 -11.67 -1.09
N THR A 122 4.41 -11.00 -0.74
CA THR A 122 4.54 -10.30 0.55
C THR A 122 3.57 -9.13 0.68
N LEU A 123 3.34 -8.35 -0.38
CA LEU A 123 2.33 -7.26 -0.37
C LEU A 123 0.95 -7.80 -0.01
N VAL A 124 0.51 -8.87 -0.67
CA VAL A 124 -0.80 -9.50 -0.43
C VAL A 124 -0.87 -10.09 0.98
N LEU A 125 0.13 -10.89 1.37
CA LEU A 125 0.16 -11.57 2.67
C LEU A 125 0.13 -10.57 3.83
N THR A 126 0.94 -9.52 3.78
CA THR A 126 0.99 -8.53 4.86
C THR A 126 -0.33 -7.77 5.01
N SER A 127 -0.99 -7.40 3.91
CA SER A 127 -2.31 -6.73 3.95
C SER A 127 -3.44 -7.62 4.45
N VAL A 128 -3.45 -8.89 4.03
CA VAL A 128 -4.46 -9.86 4.50
C VAL A 128 -4.29 -10.11 5.99
N LEU A 129 -3.05 -10.29 6.47
CA LEU A 129 -2.77 -10.49 7.89
C LEU A 129 -3.16 -9.26 8.72
N GLU A 130 -2.74 -8.07 8.28
CA GLU A 130 -3.07 -6.81 8.95
C GLU A 130 -4.60 -6.60 9.07
N ASN A 131 -5.34 -6.82 7.99
CA ASN A 131 -6.79 -6.72 8.03
C ASN A 131 -7.44 -7.76 8.98
N ALA A 132 -6.93 -8.99 8.99
CA ALA A 132 -7.47 -10.04 9.84
C ALA A 132 -7.24 -9.74 11.33
N LEU A 133 -6.05 -9.23 11.68
CA LEU A 133 -5.74 -8.74 13.04
C LEU A 133 -6.61 -7.54 13.43
N ALA A 134 -6.85 -6.62 12.50
CA ALA A 134 -7.73 -5.48 12.73
C ALA A 134 -9.21 -5.90 12.93
N ASN A 135 -9.66 -6.93 12.21
CA ASN A 135 -10.99 -7.53 12.41
C ASN A 135 -11.10 -8.18 13.80
N LEU A 136 -10.08 -8.91 14.24
CA LEU A 136 -10.03 -9.48 15.60
C LEU A 136 -10.14 -8.39 16.66
N PHE A 137 -9.33 -7.34 16.56
CA PHE A 137 -9.39 -6.19 17.47
C PHE A 137 -10.81 -5.61 17.54
N PHE A 138 -11.41 -5.32 16.37
CA PHE A 138 -12.74 -4.74 16.25
C PHE A 138 -13.81 -5.58 16.93
N VAL A 139 -13.78 -6.90 16.75
CA VAL A 139 -14.73 -7.83 17.37
C VAL A 139 -14.54 -7.88 18.89
N THR A 140 -13.30 -7.90 19.37
CA THR A 140 -13.02 -7.96 20.81
C THR A 140 -13.28 -6.67 21.58
N THR A 141 -13.53 -5.57 20.87
CA THR A 141 -13.72 -4.23 21.46
C THR A 141 -15.11 -3.66 21.19
N ASP A 142 -16.12 -4.53 20.96
CA ASP A 142 -17.49 -4.11 20.67
C ASP A 142 -17.60 -3.08 19.53
N ASN A 143 -16.87 -3.33 18.44
CA ASN A 143 -16.83 -2.52 17.22
C ASN A 143 -16.03 -1.20 17.32
N CYS A 144 -15.03 -1.11 18.21
CA CYS A 144 -14.13 0.04 18.23
C CYS A 144 -13.20 0.07 17.01
N THR A 145 -12.85 1.27 16.55
CA THR A 145 -11.94 1.44 15.41
C THR A 145 -10.53 0.97 15.78
N PRO A 146 -9.92 0.03 15.02
CA PRO A 146 -8.56 -0.42 15.28
C PRO A 146 -7.52 0.71 15.13
N PRO A 147 -6.37 0.61 15.81
CA PRO A 147 -5.25 1.52 15.56
C PRO A 147 -4.84 1.53 14.08
N HIS A 148 -4.59 2.72 13.53
CA HIS A 148 -4.21 2.89 12.12
C HIS A 148 -2.82 2.31 11.82
N LEU A 149 -1.88 2.42 12.76
CA LEU A 149 -0.53 1.88 12.59
C LEU A 149 -0.49 0.42 13.03
N LEU A 150 0.00 -0.47 12.17
CA LEU A 150 0.17 -1.89 12.48
C LEU A 150 0.99 -2.13 13.75
N ARG A 151 2.01 -1.32 14.03
CA ARG A 151 2.79 -1.38 15.27
C ARG A 151 1.89 -1.24 16.50
N ASP A 152 0.99 -0.28 16.47
CA ASP A 152 0.13 0.06 17.60
C ASP A 152 -1.01 -0.97 17.73
N LEU A 153 -1.50 -1.50 16.60
CA LEU A 153 -2.41 -2.66 16.59
C LEU A 153 -1.75 -3.88 17.23
N LEU A 154 -0.51 -4.21 16.85
CA LEU A 154 0.24 -5.31 17.47
C LEU A 154 0.60 -5.04 18.94
N GLY A 155 0.64 -3.77 19.37
CA GLY A 155 0.85 -3.37 20.76
C GLY A 155 -0.42 -3.35 21.61
N SER A 156 -1.58 -3.72 21.05
CA SER A 156 -2.86 -3.67 21.73
C SER A 156 -3.03 -4.82 22.74
N LYS A 157 -3.66 -4.52 23.88
CA LYS A 157 -3.95 -5.52 24.92
C LYS A 157 -4.96 -6.56 24.45
N GLU A 158 -5.83 -6.13 23.54
CA GLU A 158 -6.87 -6.91 22.89
C GLU A 158 -6.26 -8.11 22.16
N LEU A 159 -5.26 -7.87 21.30
CA LEU A 159 -4.59 -8.95 20.60
C LEU A 159 -3.65 -9.75 21.53
N ASP A 160 -3.01 -9.09 22.50
CA ASP A 160 -2.21 -9.80 23.52
C ASP A 160 -3.09 -10.78 24.34
N ASN A 161 -4.35 -10.44 24.65
CA ASN A 161 -5.29 -11.32 25.34
C ASN A 161 -5.70 -12.54 24.48
N ILE A 162 -5.77 -12.37 23.15
CA ILE A 162 -6.14 -13.45 22.23
C ILE A 162 -4.94 -14.38 22.00
N PHE A 163 -3.77 -13.83 21.69
CA PHE A 163 -2.64 -14.59 21.17
C PHE A 163 -1.51 -14.81 22.17
N GLY A 164 -1.46 -14.06 23.26
CA GLY A 164 -0.39 -14.15 24.24
C GLY A 164 0.94 -13.57 23.77
N LEU A 165 1.90 -13.57 24.69
CA LEU A 165 3.19 -12.89 24.51
C LEU A 165 4.05 -13.55 23.42
N GLU A 166 4.03 -14.88 23.33
CA GLU A 166 4.86 -15.69 22.44
C GLU A 166 4.61 -15.30 20.97
N ILE A 167 3.33 -15.31 20.58
CA ILE A 167 2.86 -15.01 19.24
C ILE A 167 3.04 -13.52 18.93
N MET A 168 2.58 -12.65 19.83
CA MET A 168 2.62 -11.21 19.61
C MET A 168 4.05 -10.69 19.51
N SER A 169 4.99 -11.28 20.25
CA SER A 169 6.42 -10.98 20.12
C SER A 169 6.97 -11.33 18.72
N LEU A 170 6.61 -12.50 18.17
CA LEU A 170 7.04 -12.89 16.83
C LEU A 170 6.49 -11.94 15.76
N LEU A 171 5.20 -11.59 15.84
CA LEU A 171 4.58 -10.64 14.92
C LEU A 171 5.24 -9.26 14.98
N LYS A 172 5.57 -8.79 16.19
CA LYS A 172 6.27 -7.52 16.39
C LYS A 172 7.68 -7.51 15.76
N ILE A 173 8.42 -8.63 15.85
CA ILE A 173 9.74 -8.78 15.20
C ILE A 173 9.61 -8.72 13.67
N ILE A 174 8.59 -9.37 13.09
CA ILE A 174 8.43 -9.49 11.63
C ILE A 174 7.86 -8.21 10.99
N MET A 175 6.86 -7.58 11.61
CA MET A 175 6.10 -6.49 10.98
C MET A 175 5.84 -5.27 11.86
N GLY A 176 6.21 -5.30 13.14
CA GLY A 176 5.78 -4.28 14.10
C GLY A 176 6.62 -3.01 14.12
N THR A 177 7.89 -3.10 14.51
CA THR A 177 8.73 -1.93 14.78
C THR A 177 9.71 -1.63 13.64
N PRO A 178 10.02 -0.34 13.34
CA PRO A 178 11.09 0.04 12.43
C PRO A 178 12.47 -0.48 12.84
N ASN A 179 12.68 -0.80 14.13
CA ASN A 179 13.94 -1.34 14.64
C ASN A 179 14.07 -2.86 14.49
N ALA A 180 13.12 -3.50 13.81
CA ALA A 180 13.16 -4.92 13.48
C ALA A 180 12.99 -5.09 11.96
N ILE A 181 12.49 -6.25 11.53
CA ILE A 181 12.37 -6.58 10.11
C ILE A 181 11.47 -5.56 9.39
N ASN A 182 10.35 -5.16 10.01
CA ASN A 182 9.41 -4.17 9.48
C ASN A 182 8.93 -4.48 8.04
N LEU A 183 8.71 -5.77 7.76
CA LEU A 183 8.53 -6.29 6.39
C LEU A 183 7.41 -5.56 5.63
N ARG A 184 6.26 -5.37 6.29
CA ARG A 184 5.08 -4.68 5.73
C ARG A 184 5.44 -3.30 5.19
N ASN A 185 6.10 -2.46 5.98
CA ASN A 185 6.43 -1.10 5.56
C ASN A 185 7.51 -1.10 4.48
N ILE A 186 8.52 -1.98 4.59
CA ILE A 186 9.57 -2.08 3.58
C ILE A 186 8.98 -2.36 2.19
N VAL A 187 8.09 -3.36 2.05
CA VAL A 187 7.51 -3.70 0.74
C VAL A 187 6.48 -2.67 0.25
N TRP A 188 5.56 -2.20 1.11
CA TRP A 188 4.48 -1.29 0.69
C TRP A 188 4.99 0.11 0.32
N HIS A 189 6.14 0.50 0.83
CA HIS A 189 6.82 1.73 0.42
C HIS A 189 7.73 1.54 -0.81
N GLY A 190 7.85 0.33 -1.36
CA GLY A 190 8.59 0.09 -2.61
C GLY A 190 10.10 0.27 -2.50
N PHE A 191 10.69 0.06 -1.31
CA PHE A 191 12.14 0.10 -1.14
C PHE A 191 12.88 -1.08 -1.81
N PRO A 192 12.39 -2.33 -1.74
CA PRO A 192 13.15 -3.48 -2.22
C PRO A 192 13.25 -3.55 -3.73
N LYS A 193 14.44 -3.88 -4.21
CA LYS A 193 14.61 -4.52 -5.52
C LYS A 193 13.97 -5.92 -5.50
N PRO A 194 13.61 -6.49 -6.66
CA PRO A 194 12.86 -7.74 -6.75
C PRO A 194 13.42 -8.89 -5.88
N GLU A 195 14.74 -9.07 -5.89
CA GLU A 195 15.42 -10.16 -5.18
C GLU A 195 16.00 -9.78 -3.80
N GLU A 196 15.75 -8.55 -3.32
CA GLU A 196 16.27 -8.12 -2.00
C GLU A 196 15.48 -8.73 -0.83
N ILE A 197 14.28 -9.29 -1.07
CA ILE A 197 13.49 -9.98 -0.04
C ILE A 197 13.67 -11.50 -0.22
N PRO A 198 14.23 -12.21 0.78
CA PRO A 198 14.36 -13.66 0.72
C PRO A 198 13.02 -14.40 0.68
N ASN A 199 12.98 -15.50 -0.09
CA ASN A 199 11.76 -16.31 -0.30
C ASN A 199 11.18 -16.92 0.98
N TYR A 200 12.01 -17.16 2.00
CA TYR A 200 11.53 -17.72 3.26
C TYR A 200 10.49 -16.82 3.94
N TYR A 201 10.48 -15.50 3.70
CA TYR A 201 9.48 -14.61 4.28
C TYR A 201 8.07 -14.93 3.83
N VAL A 202 7.89 -15.28 2.55
CA VAL A 202 6.59 -15.69 2.00
C VAL A 202 6.13 -16.97 2.70
N THR A 203 6.99 -17.98 2.80
CA THR A 203 6.65 -19.23 3.51
C THR A 203 6.31 -18.96 4.98
N ILE A 204 7.11 -18.16 5.68
CA ILE A 204 6.90 -17.90 7.09
C ILE A 204 5.60 -17.13 7.33
N LEU A 205 5.23 -16.17 6.48
CA LEU A 205 3.94 -15.50 6.58
C LEU A 205 2.76 -16.47 6.38
N ILE A 206 2.83 -17.36 5.39
CA ILE A 206 1.80 -18.40 5.15
C ILE A 206 1.65 -19.30 6.38
N ILE A 207 2.77 -19.78 6.92
CA ILE A 207 2.79 -20.67 8.07
C ILE A 207 2.33 -19.95 9.34
N ILE A 208 2.69 -18.68 9.55
CA ILE A 208 2.16 -17.85 10.64
C ILE A 208 0.65 -17.70 10.54
N MET A 209 0.12 -17.31 9.39
CA MET A 209 -1.33 -17.17 9.19
C MET A 209 -2.08 -18.47 9.50
N HIS A 210 -1.54 -19.60 9.04
CA HIS A 210 -2.07 -20.91 9.35
C HIS A 210 -2.06 -21.21 10.86
N SER A 211 -0.92 -20.93 11.51
CA SER A 211 -0.71 -21.18 12.94
C SER A 211 -1.61 -20.33 13.83
N LEU A 212 -1.80 -19.05 13.47
CA LEU A 212 -2.76 -18.17 14.12
C LEU A 212 -4.19 -18.71 13.99
N GLY A 213 -4.56 -19.21 12.81
CA GLY A 213 -5.85 -19.83 12.58
C GLY A 213 -6.06 -21.10 13.42
N SER A 214 -5.02 -21.95 13.54
CA SER A 214 -5.04 -23.10 14.46
C SER A 214 -5.30 -22.67 15.90
N GLU A 215 -4.70 -21.56 16.31
CA GLU A 215 -4.81 -21.09 17.68
C GLU A 215 -6.13 -20.38 17.99
N LEU A 216 -6.74 -19.73 17.00
CA LEU A 216 -8.12 -19.25 17.12
C LEU A 216 -9.11 -20.42 17.22
N LYS A 217 -8.90 -21.49 16.44
CA LYS A 217 -9.72 -22.71 16.51
C LYS A 217 -9.60 -23.39 17.88
N SER A 218 -8.40 -23.50 18.45
CA SER A 218 -8.19 -24.08 19.79
C SER A 218 -8.92 -23.28 20.88
N LYS A 219 -8.97 -21.95 20.72
CA LYS A 219 -9.67 -21.01 21.61
C LYS A 219 -11.17 -20.84 21.30
N HIS A 220 -11.72 -21.63 20.37
CA HIS A 220 -13.14 -21.59 19.96
C HIS A 220 -13.59 -20.23 19.40
N ILE A 221 -12.68 -19.47 18.78
CA ILE A 221 -12.95 -18.22 18.07
C ILE A 221 -13.17 -18.56 16.58
N VAL A 222 -14.40 -18.96 16.23
CA VAL A 222 -14.70 -19.64 14.93
C VAL A 222 -15.36 -18.73 13.89
N GLN A 223 -15.97 -17.61 14.30
CA GLN A 223 -16.61 -16.65 13.40
C GLN A 223 -16.09 -15.25 13.65
N LEU A 224 -15.43 -14.68 12.64
CA LEU A 224 -15.03 -13.28 12.65
C LEU A 224 -16.08 -12.46 11.92
N MET A 225 -16.68 -11.52 12.65
CA MET A 225 -17.38 -10.42 12.01
C MET A 225 -16.33 -9.51 11.38
N GLU A 226 -16.46 -9.26 10.08
CA GLU A 226 -15.57 -8.33 9.40
C GLU A 226 -15.97 -6.89 9.66
N ARG A 227 -14.98 -6.01 9.76
CA ARG A 227 -15.19 -4.58 9.73
C ARG A 227 -15.90 -4.17 8.43
N PRO A 228 -16.79 -3.17 8.47
CA PRO A 228 -17.38 -2.61 7.27
C PRO A 228 -16.30 -2.20 6.25
N LYS A 229 -16.43 -2.70 5.02
CA LYS A 229 -15.51 -2.37 3.92
C LYS A 229 -15.91 -1.05 3.25
N ALA A 230 -14.94 -0.32 2.70
CA ALA A 230 -15.20 0.93 1.98
C ALA A 230 -15.88 0.67 0.62
N SER A 231 -17.21 0.77 0.59
CA SER A 231 -18.03 0.48 -0.60
C SER A 231 -18.02 1.59 -1.66
N ASP A 232 -17.64 2.81 -1.30
CA ASP A 232 -17.58 3.97 -2.19
C ASP A 232 -16.29 4.06 -3.03
N PHE A 233 -15.33 3.16 -2.79
CA PHE A 233 -14.00 3.17 -3.40
C PHE A 233 -14.02 3.36 -4.92
N LYS A 234 -14.82 2.54 -5.62
CA LYS A 234 -14.94 2.59 -7.08
C LYS A 234 -15.53 3.92 -7.56
N ILE A 235 -16.59 4.40 -6.90
CA ILE A 235 -17.24 5.68 -7.22
C ILE A 235 -16.25 6.85 -7.06
N LEU A 236 -15.40 6.81 -6.04
CA LEU A 236 -14.37 7.82 -5.84
C LEU A 236 -13.31 7.80 -6.94
N CYS A 237 -12.89 6.61 -7.39
CA CYS A 237 -11.96 6.48 -8.53
C CYS A 237 -12.59 6.98 -9.84
N GLU A 238 -13.87 6.68 -10.07
CA GLU A 238 -14.62 7.16 -11.24
C GLU A 238 -14.72 8.69 -11.28
N LYS A 239 -14.83 9.37 -10.13
CA LYS A 239 -14.78 10.84 -10.08
C LYS A 239 -13.46 11.39 -10.62
N VAL A 240 -12.34 10.74 -10.33
CA VAL A 240 -11.02 11.10 -10.85
C VAL A 240 -10.95 10.82 -12.35
N LEU A 241 -11.39 9.63 -12.76
CA LEU A 241 -11.43 9.21 -14.17
C LEU A 241 -12.17 10.22 -15.05
N ASN A 242 -13.31 10.72 -14.58
CA ASN A 242 -14.15 11.68 -15.32
C ASN A 242 -13.50 13.05 -15.57
N GLN A 243 -12.33 13.33 -14.98
CA GLN A 243 -11.53 14.52 -15.30
C GLN A 243 -10.39 14.24 -16.28
N LEU A 244 -10.11 12.97 -16.59
CA LEU A 244 -8.97 12.57 -17.40
C LEU A 244 -9.42 12.24 -18.82
N ILE A 245 -8.62 12.68 -19.78
CA ILE A 245 -8.68 12.19 -21.17
C ILE A 245 -7.60 11.12 -21.27
N LEU A 246 -8.01 9.86 -21.20
CA LEU A 246 -7.12 8.72 -21.32
C LEU A 246 -6.99 8.28 -22.78
N PRO A 247 -5.80 7.83 -23.22
CA PRO A 247 -5.63 7.18 -24.52
C PRO A 247 -6.59 5.99 -24.68
N SER A 248 -7.15 5.81 -25.88
CA SER A 248 -8.04 4.67 -26.19
C SER A 248 -7.32 3.32 -26.08
N GLU A 249 -6.01 3.32 -26.34
CA GLU A 249 -5.10 2.22 -26.07
C GLU A 249 -3.87 2.80 -25.38
N PHE A 250 -3.58 2.34 -24.17
CA PHE A 250 -2.38 2.78 -23.45
C PHE A 250 -1.14 2.25 -24.16
N VAL A 251 -0.86 0.97 -23.95
CA VAL A 251 0.43 0.36 -24.25
C VAL A 251 0.20 -1.15 -24.32
N ASN A 252 0.60 -1.80 -25.42
CA ASN A 252 0.78 -3.26 -25.43
C ASN A 252 2.14 -3.60 -24.81
N GLU A 253 2.36 -4.82 -24.31
CA GLU A 253 3.55 -5.20 -23.56
C GLU A 253 4.84 -4.74 -24.25
N SER A 254 4.97 -4.98 -25.55
CA SER A 254 6.16 -4.60 -26.33
C SER A 254 6.44 -3.10 -26.34
N LYS A 255 5.42 -2.25 -26.51
CA LYS A 255 5.61 -0.78 -26.48
C LYS A 255 6.03 -0.31 -25.09
N GLY A 256 5.46 -0.91 -24.04
CA GLY A 256 5.76 -0.53 -22.65
C GLY A 256 7.17 -0.91 -22.25
N PHE A 257 7.60 -2.09 -22.69
CA PHE A 257 8.95 -2.57 -22.49
C PHE A 257 9.96 -1.61 -23.10
N GLU A 258 9.76 -1.18 -24.35
CA GLU A 258 10.68 -0.24 -25.01
C GLU A 258 10.69 1.15 -24.34
N GLN A 259 9.55 1.63 -23.82
CA GLN A 259 9.50 2.87 -23.04
C GLN A 259 10.33 2.80 -21.75
N ILE A 260 10.32 1.65 -21.06
CA ILE A 260 11.01 1.48 -19.77
C ILE A 260 12.48 1.07 -19.93
N LYS A 261 12.79 0.28 -20.95
CA LYS A 261 14.11 -0.33 -21.19
C LYS A 261 15.25 0.68 -21.10
N ASN A 262 15.10 1.85 -21.69
CA ASN A 262 16.12 2.91 -21.69
C ASN A 262 15.79 4.09 -20.78
N HIS A 263 14.78 3.96 -19.92
CA HIS A 263 14.38 5.06 -19.03
C HIS A 263 15.51 5.38 -18.03
N VAL A 264 15.86 6.67 -17.95
CA VAL A 264 17.03 7.16 -17.18
C VAL A 264 16.75 7.21 -15.68
N TRP A 265 15.52 7.54 -15.29
CA TRP A 265 15.11 7.70 -13.89
C TRP A 265 14.89 6.37 -13.14
N LEU A 266 14.79 5.26 -13.87
CA LEU A 266 14.46 3.97 -13.27
C LEU A 266 15.69 3.06 -13.31
N HIS A 267 16.26 2.78 -12.15
CA HIS A 267 17.39 1.87 -12.04
C HIS A 267 17.03 0.47 -12.59
N LYS A 268 18.01 -0.21 -13.21
CA LYS A 268 17.83 -1.49 -13.93
C LYS A 268 17.02 -2.52 -13.14
N ALA A 269 17.32 -2.69 -11.85
CA ALA A 269 16.64 -3.68 -11.01
C ALA A 269 15.13 -3.41 -10.84
N PHE A 270 14.70 -2.13 -10.80
CA PHE A 270 13.28 -1.81 -10.66
C PHE A 270 12.50 -1.95 -11.97
N LYS A 271 13.18 -2.01 -13.13
CA LYS A 271 12.53 -2.21 -14.44
C LYS A 271 11.76 -3.54 -14.49
N GLN A 272 12.18 -4.54 -13.72
CA GLN A 272 11.51 -5.84 -13.65
C GLN A 272 10.07 -5.73 -13.15
N TYR A 273 9.81 -4.84 -12.18
CA TYR A 273 8.43 -4.55 -11.74
C TYR A 273 7.58 -3.99 -12.87
N TRP A 274 8.15 -3.16 -13.73
CA TRP A 274 7.41 -2.57 -14.84
C TRP A 274 7.14 -3.56 -15.96
N TYR A 275 8.09 -4.43 -16.26
CA TYR A 275 7.86 -5.54 -17.18
C TYR A 275 6.72 -6.44 -16.67
N ARG A 276 6.73 -6.74 -15.38
CA ARG A 276 5.65 -7.47 -14.70
C ARG A 276 4.30 -6.76 -14.80
N LEU A 277 4.28 -5.44 -14.61
CA LEU A 277 3.07 -4.63 -14.73
C LEU A 277 2.48 -4.69 -16.14
N PHE A 278 3.27 -4.54 -17.20
CA PHE A 278 2.72 -4.62 -18.55
C PHE A 278 2.19 -6.02 -18.88
N GLN A 279 2.84 -7.08 -18.39
CA GLN A 279 2.34 -8.46 -18.51
C GLN A 279 0.97 -8.62 -17.84
N TYR A 280 0.82 -8.12 -16.62
CA TYR A 280 -0.47 -8.17 -15.92
C TYR A 280 -1.56 -7.37 -16.60
N TYR A 281 -1.21 -6.20 -17.14
CA TYR A 281 -2.16 -5.39 -17.90
C TYR A 281 -2.64 -6.11 -19.16
N GLU A 282 -1.72 -6.69 -19.95
CA GLU A 282 -2.05 -7.41 -21.18
C GLU A 282 -2.87 -8.69 -20.92
N ARG A 283 -2.53 -9.43 -19.86
CA ARG A 283 -3.24 -10.64 -19.44
C ARG A 283 -4.53 -10.35 -18.66
N LYS A 284 -4.91 -9.08 -18.48
CA LYS A 284 -6.09 -8.65 -17.72
C LYS A 284 -6.09 -9.11 -16.25
N GLN A 285 -4.90 -9.27 -15.67
CA GLN A 285 -4.72 -9.57 -14.24
C GLN A 285 -4.69 -8.25 -13.45
N PHE A 286 -5.80 -7.51 -13.48
CA PHE A 286 -5.87 -6.13 -13.00
C PHE A 286 -5.60 -6.00 -11.50
N ARG A 287 -6.03 -6.97 -10.69
CA ARG A 287 -5.72 -6.97 -9.24
C ARG A 287 -4.21 -6.97 -8.98
N ASN A 288 -3.48 -7.86 -9.65
CA ASN A 288 -2.03 -7.99 -9.49
C ASN A 288 -1.33 -6.72 -9.99
N PHE A 289 -1.82 -6.15 -11.09
CA PHE A 289 -1.35 -4.86 -11.60
C PHE A 289 -1.48 -3.75 -10.56
N VAL A 290 -2.68 -3.57 -9.99
CA VAL A 290 -2.98 -2.50 -9.03
C VAL A 290 -2.13 -2.64 -7.76
N ILE A 291 -2.05 -3.85 -7.20
CA ILE A 291 -1.25 -4.10 -5.98
C ILE A 291 0.24 -3.81 -6.24
N LEU A 292 0.75 -4.19 -7.41
CA LEU A 292 2.17 -4.01 -7.74
C LEU A 292 2.52 -2.56 -8.11
N ILE A 293 1.64 -1.81 -8.78
CA ILE A 293 1.96 -0.46 -9.27
C ILE A 293 2.00 0.59 -8.15
N ILE A 294 1.24 0.38 -7.06
CA ILE A 294 1.15 1.32 -5.95
C ILE A 294 2.52 1.59 -5.31
N PRO A 295 3.30 0.58 -4.88
CA PRO A 295 4.67 0.81 -4.39
C PRO A 295 5.59 1.45 -5.43
N GLN A 296 5.39 1.19 -6.73
CA GLN A 296 6.19 1.80 -7.80
C GLN A 296 5.88 3.29 -7.96
N ILE A 297 4.62 3.71 -7.82
CA ILE A 297 4.24 5.13 -7.82
C ILE A 297 4.93 5.85 -6.66
N GLU A 298 4.91 5.26 -5.46
CA GLU A 298 5.59 5.85 -4.31
C GLU A 298 7.11 5.95 -4.52
N LEU A 299 7.72 4.90 -5.08
CA LEU A 299 9.13 4.90 -5.47
C LEU A 299 9.47 6.05 -6.43
N LEU A 300 8.68 6.25 -7.49
CA LEU A 300 8.89 7.34 -8.45
C LEU A 300 8.77 8.70 -7.78
N LEU A 301 7.71 8.92 -7.00
CA LEU A 301 7.52 10.16 -6.25
C LEU A 301 8.70 10.44 -5.33
N ARG A 302 9.21 9.40 -4.66
CA ARG A 302 10.36 9.49 -3.77
C ARG A 302 11.64 9.88 -4.51
N PHE A 303 11.88 9.35 -5.72
CA PHE A 303 13.02 9.78 -6.54
C PHE A 303 12.90 11.23 -7.00
N ILE A 304 11.71 11.66 -7.42
CA ILE A 304 11.47 13.05 -7.82
C ILE A 304 11.65 13.98 -6.62
N TYR A 305 11.15 13.60 -5.45
CA TYR A 305 11.35 14.34 -4.20
C TYR A 305 12.83 14.46 -3.83
N ALA A 306 13.58 13.35 -3.89
CA ALA A 306 15.01 13.31 -3.63
C ALA A 306 15.78 14.29 -4.54
N GLN A 307 15.46 14.30 -5.83
CA GLN A 307 16.04 15.22 -6.79
C GLN A 307 15.65 16.66 -6.51
N ALA A 308 14.37 16.93 -6.29
CA ALA A 308 13.85 18.28 -6.08
C ALA A 308 14.47 18.95 -4.86
N ASN A 309 14.65 18.18 -3.79
CA ASN A 309 15.07 18.67 -2.49
C ASN A 309 16.55 18.38 -2.18
N ASN A 310 17.26 17.64 -3.04
CA ASN A 310 18.60 17.10 -2.77
C ASN A 310 18.64 16.35 -1.43
N PHE A 311 17.68 15.45 -1.23
CA PHE A 311 17.43 14.75 0.03
C PHE A 311 17.71 13.25 -0.12
N ASP A 312 18.30 12.62 0.90
CA ASP A 312 18.50 11.18 0.94
C ASP A 312 17.21 10.48 1.37
N VAL A 313 16.68 9.67 0.47
CA VAL A 313 15.38 9.00 0.62
C VAL A 313 15.52 7.50 0.89
N SER A 314 16.71 7.03 1.26
CA SER A 314 16.91 5.64 1.68
C SER A 314 16.18 5.34 3.00
N ALA A 315 15.69 4.10 3.14
CA ALA A 315 15.18 3.60 4.40
C ALA A 315 16.33 3.45 5.39
N LYS A 316 16.28 4.20 6.50
CA LYS A 316 17.26 4.20 7.59
C LYS A 316 16.60 3.82 8.90
N LEU A 317 17.41 3.30 9.82
CA LEU A 317 16.96 3.05 11.20
C LEU A 317 16.82 4.37 11.93
N ASP A 318 15.91 4.40 12.90
CA ASP A 318 15.69 5.54 13.82
C ASP A 318 15.29 6.86 13.12
N GLU A 319 15.08 6.86 11.81
CA GLU A 319 14.54 7.96 11.00
C GLU A 319 13.20 7.57 10.40
N TYR A 320 12.25 8.51 10.32
CA TYR A 320 11.01 8.27 9.61
C TYR A 320 11.29 8.07 8.12
N TYR A 321 10.74 7.00 7.55
CA TYR A 321 10.80 6.77 6.11
C TYR A 321 10.13 7.94 5.38
N ILE A 322 10.74 8.38 4.27
CA ILE A 322 10.07 9.32 3.36
C ILE A 322 8.96 8.56 2.63
N THR A 323 7.74 8.71 3.15
CA THR A 323 6.51 8.10 2.63
C THR A 323 5.80 9.04 1.66
N MET A 324 4.76 8.54 1.01
CA MET A 324 3.92 9.35 0.14
C MET A 324 3.30 10.57 0.86
N ASP A 325 2.87 10.42 2.12
CA ASP A 325 2.31 11.53 2.89
C ASP A 325 3.37 12.62 3.14
N SER A 326 4.59 12.23 3.54
CA SER A 326 5.70 13.15 3.78
C SER A 326 6.13 13.93 2.53
N ILE A 327 6.03 13.31 1.36
CA ILE A 327 6.36 13.95 0.06
C ILE A 327 5.41 15.13 -0.24
N PHE A 328 4.17 15.10 0.27
CA PHE A 328 3.17 16.14 0.07
C PHE A 328 3.13 17.19 1.18
N GLU A 329 3.99 17.10 2.19
CA GLU A 329 4.13 18.14 3.21
C GLU A 329 4.80 19.41 2.64
N CYS A 330 4.41 20.57 3.18
CA CYS A 330 4.90 21.87 2.70
C CYS A 330 6.40 22.10 2.98
N ASN A 331 6.93 21.46 4.02
CA ASN A 331 8.28 21.62 4.50
C ASN A 331 9.01 20.27 4.46
N ILE A 332 10.33 20.31 4.30
CA ILE A 332 11.19 19.15 4.43
C ILE A 332 11.43 18.92 5.92
N THR A 333 11.32 17.67 6.36
CA THR A 333 11.66 17.22 7.71
C THR A 333 13.19 17.13 7.86
N THR A 334 13.85 18.27 8.03
CA THR A 334 15.29 18.39 8.36
C THR A 334 15.49 19.06 9.71
N ASP A 335 16.65 18.81 10.33
CA ASP A 335 17.11 19.54 11.53
C ASP A 335 17.15 21.07 11.31
N GLU A 336 17.33 21.50 10.06
CA GLU A 336 17.17 22.90 9.66
C GLU A 336 15.67 23.24 9.53
N ALA A 337 15.15 23.95 10.53
CA ALA A 337 13.77 24.45 10.52
C ALA A 337 13.51 25.36 9.30
N ASN A 338 12.45 25.04 8.54
CA ASN A 338 11.84 25.83 7.46
C ASN A 338 12.36 25.67 6.01
N SER A 339 13.05 24.58 5.67
CA SER A 339 13.31 24.29 4.25
C SER A 339 12.02 23.92 3.51
N LYS A 340 11.57 24.78 2.59
CA LYS A 340 10.35 24.54 1.79
C LYS A 340 10.53 23.36 0.84
N ASN A 341 9.51 22.51 0.75
CA ASN A 341 9.47 21.41 -0.20
C ASN A 341 9.39 21.95 -1.64
N LYS A 342 10.48 21.78 -2.40
CA LYS A 342 10.62 22.27 -3.78
C LYS A 342 9.83 21.44 -4.80
N LEU A 343 9.36 20.24 -4.43
CA LEU A 343 8.48 19.45 -5.28
C LEU A 343 7.10 20.11 -5.38
N ILE A 344 6.56 20.59 -4.26
CA ILE A 344 5.24 21.24 -4.19
C ILE A 344 5.32 22.72 -4.54
N ASN A 345 6.36 23.41 -4.07
CA ASN A 345 6.51 24.86 -4.22
C ASN A 345 7.37 25.28 -5.43
N GLY A 346 7.97 24.32 -6.14
CA GLY A 346 8.80 24.57 -7.31
C GLY A 346 8.11 24.14 -8.61
N ASN A 347 8.65 24.59 -9.74
CA ASN A 347 8.14 24.25 -11.07
C ASN A 347 8.76 22.95 -11.63
N ILE A 348 9.10 22.00 -10.75
CA ILE A 348 9.78 20.75 -11.15
C ILE A 348 8.79 19.75 -11.72
N VAL A 349 7.62 19.63 -11.08
CA VAL A 349 6.56 18.71 -11.48
C VAL A 349 5.34 19.54 -11.85
N SER A 350 4.63 19.12 -12.89
CA SER A 350 3.34 19.73 -13.28
C SER A 350 2.36 19.71 -12.11
N GLU A 351 1.77 20.87 -11.77
CA GLU A 351 0.72 20.98 -10.75
C GLU A 351 -0.47 20.03 -11.04
N ASN A 352 -0.80 19.82 -12.32
CA ASN A 352 -1.84 18.90 -12.73
C ASN A 352 -1.52 17.43 -12.34
N LEU A 353 -0.25 17.03 -12.44
CA LEU A 353 0.21 15.70 -12.06
C LEU A 353 0.21 15.53 -10.54
N LEU A 354 0.61 16.56 -9.80
CA LEU A 354 0.54 16.58 -8.34
C LEU A 354 -0.92 16.53 -7.84
N ASN A 355 -1.83 17.27 -8.48
CA ASN A 355 -3.26 17.24 -8.17
C ASN A 355 -3.88 15.85 -8.40
N LEU A 356 -3.52 15.17 -9.49
CA LEU A 356 -3.98 13.80 -9.75
C LEU A 356 -3.46 12.83 -8.69
N THR A 357 -2.18 12.94 -8.35
CA THR A 357 -1.55 12.13 -7.29
C THR A 357 -2.23 12.36 -5.94
N TYR A 358 -2.44 13.63 -5.58
CA TYR A 358 -3.14 14.03 -4.36
C TYR A 358 -4.53 13.41 -4.29
N ASP A 359 -5.32 13.54 -5.37
CA ASP A 359 -6.69 13.04 -5.39
C ASP A 359 -6.78 11.52 -5.19
N LEU A 360 -5.87 10.76 -5.80
CA LEU A 360 -5.87 9.29 -5.70
C LEU A 360 -5.36 8.80 -4.34
N PHE A 361 -4.33 9.44 -3.78
CA PHE A 361 -3.59 8.86 -2.66
C PHE A 361 -3.69 9.63 -1.35
N ILE A 362 -3.86 10.96 -1.37
CA ILE A 362 -3.71 11.81 -0.19
C ILE A 362 -5.04 12.43 0.26
N ALA A 363 -5.93 12.78 -0.67
CA ALA A 363 -7.15 13.50 -0.36
C ALA A 363 -7.99 12.77 0.72
N PRO A 364 -8.33 13.40 1.87
CA PRO A 364 -9.04 12.72 2.96
C PRO A 364 -10.39 12.12 2.56
N ASN A 365 -11.10 12.79 1.65
CA ASN A 365 -12.38 12.33 1.10
C ASN A 365 -12.22 11.64 -0.27
N GLY A 366 -10.98 11.35 -0.67
CA GLY A 366 -10.66 10.67 -1.92
C GLY A 366 -10.60 9.15 -1.77
N PRO A 367 -10.23 8.43 -2.84
CA PRO A 367 -10.08 6.98 -2.82
C PRO A 367 -9.06 6.48 -1.79
N ARG A 368 -8.00 7.26 -1.50
CA ARG A 368 -6.86 6.85 -0.66
C ARG A 368 -6.36 5.45 -1.08
N VAL A 369 -6.07 5.29 -2.38
CA VAL A 369 -5.85 3.99 -3.05
C VAL A 369 -4.87 3.10 -2.29
N ARG A 370 -3.71 3.66 -1.91
CA ARG A 370 -2.66 2.93 -1.20
C ARG A 370 -3.10 2.48 0.20
N ASP A 371 -3.73 3.36 0.98
CA ASP A 371 -4.09 3.03 2.36
C ASP A 371 -5.20 1.99 2.40
N LYS A 372 -6.30 2.21 1.67
CA LYS A 372 -7.44 1.30 1.69
C LYS A 372 -7.08 -0.11 1.20
N ILE A 373 -6.18 -0.21 0.21
CA ILE A 373 -5.69 -1.51 -0.29
C ILE A 373 -4.69 -2.14 0.70
N SER A 374 -3.67 -1.40 1.14
CA SER A 374 -2.61 -1.96 1.98
C SER A 374 -3.08 -2.36 3.39
N HIS A 375 -4.12 -1.72 3.92
CA HIS A 375 -4.77 -2.08 5.19
C HIS A 375 -5.94 -3.09 5.02
N GLY A 376 -6.22 -3.52 3.78
CA GLY A 376 -7.30 -4.46 3.46
C GLY A 376 -8.71 -3.94 3.79
N GLU A 377 -8.93 -2.62 3.77
CA GLU A 377 -10.20 -1.97 4.06
C GLU A 377 -11.24 -2.09 2.94
N ILE A 378 -10.83 -2.61 1.78
CA ILE A 378 -11.71 -2.94 0.67
C ILE A 378 -11.69 -4.44 0.37
N ASP A 379 -12.75 -4.91 -0.29
CA ASP A 379 -12.72 -6.21 -0.98
C ASP A 379 -11.79 -6.08 -2.19
N ILE A 380 -10.79 -6.97 -2.28
CA ILE A 380 -9.83 -7.04 -3.40
C ILE A 380 -10.55 -7.26 -4.75
N ALA A 381 -11.78 -7.77 -4.77
CA ALA A 381 -12.62 -7.81 -5.97
C ALA A 381 -12.84 -6.41 -6.57
N LEU A 382 -12.92 -5.36 -5.74
CA LEU A 382 -13.29 -4.01 -6.17
C LEU A 382 -12.20 -3.33 -6.98
N ILE A 383 -10.97 -3.86 -6.99
CA ILE A 383 -9.85 -3.31 -7.78
C ILE A 383 -9.63 -4.05 -9.10
N ASP A 384 -10.43 -5.09 -9.39
CA ASP A 384 -10.28 -5.92 -10.58
C ASP A 384 -10.98 -5.33 -11.82
N TYR A 385 -10.57 -4.13 -12.21
CA TYR A 385 -11.14 -3.46 -13.39
C TYR A 385 -10.11 -2.60 -14.12
N ARG A 386 -10.30 -2.51 -15.43
CA ARG A 386 -9.33 -1.92 -16.37
C ARG A 386 -9.13 -0.44 -16.10
N GLU A 387 -10.20 0.30 -15.82
CA GLU A 387 -10.18 1.75 -15.72
C GLU A 387 -9.29 2.23 -14.57
N LEU A 388 -9.23 1.49 -13.45
CA LEU A 388 -8.28 1.78 -12.38
C LEU A 388 -6.83 1.60 -12.84
N CYS A 389 -6.56 0.52 -13.57
CA CYS A 389 -5.24 0.28 -14.14
C CYS A 389 -4.84 1.38 -15.12
N ASP A 390 -5.78 1.85 -15.96
CA ASP A 390 -5.54 2.93 -16.91
C ASP A 390 -5.18 4.24 -16.19
N ILE A 391 -5.90 4.61 -15.13
CA ILE A 391 -5.61 5.81 -14.33
C ILE A 391 -4.22 5.70 -13.68
N LEU A 392 -3.93 4.56 -13.03
CA LEU A 392 -2.68 4.35 -12.32
C LEU A 392 -1.49 4.27 -13.30
N LEU A 393 -1.66 3.62 -14.45
CA LEU A 393 -0.64 3.58 -15.50
C LEU A 393 -0.39 4.98 -16.06
N TYR A 394 -1.46 5.74 -16.33
CA TYR A 394 -1.35 7.11 -16.82
C TYR A 394 -0.54 8.00 -15.88
N LEU A 395 -0.90 7.97 -14.59
CA LEU A 395 -0.17 8.67 -13.54
C LEU A 395 1.30 8.25 -13.52
N SER A 396 1.55 6.94 -13.54
CA SER A 396 2.90 6.37 -13.45
C SER A 396 3.77 6.77 -14.64
N MET A 397 3.22 6.77 -15.87
CA MET A 397 3.90 7.24 -17.06
C MET A 397 4.13 8.77 -17.02
N GLY A 398 3.19 9.53 -16.45
CA GLY A 398 3.36 10.96 -16.18
C GLY A 398 4.49 11.24 -15.19
N LEU A 399 4.61 10.44 -14.13
CA LEU A 399 5.69 10.55 -13.14
C LEU A 399 7.06 10.17 -13.72
N LEU A 400 7.12 9.15 -14.58
CA LEU A 400 8.36 8.82 -15.29
C LEU A 400 8.83 9.97 -16.20
N ASN A 401 7.88 10.65 -16.84
CA ASN A 401 8.13 11.77 -17.76
C ASN A 401 7.76 13.10 -17.12
N PHE A 402 8.00 13.29 -15.82
CA PHE A 402 7.50 14.45 -15.06
C PHE A 402 8.00 15.81 -15.58
N GLU A 403 9.12 15.82 -16.33
CA GLU A 403 9.68 16.98 -17.00
C GLU A 403 8.88 17.42 -18.25
N GLN A 404 8.00 16.55 -18.76
CA GLN A 404 7.14 16.82 -19.91
C GLN A 404 5.79 17.43 -19.48
N PRO A 405 5.13 18.20 -20.37
CA PRO A 405 3.80 18.71 -20.09
C PRO A 405 2.81 17.59 -19.78
N PHE A 406 2.04 17.77 -18.70
CA PHE A 406 0.95 16.87 -18.35
C PHE A 406 -0.41 17.47 -18.74
N GLN A 407 -1.40 16.62 -19.05
CA GLN A 407 -2.74 17.10 -19.37
C GLN A 407 -3.30 17.99 -18.26
N LYS A 408 -4.21 18.89 -18.62
CA LYS A 408 -4.90 19.72 -17.64
C LYS A 408 -5.75 18.84 -16.72
N TYR A 409 -5.56 18.97 -15.42
CA TYR A 409 -6.30 18.25 -14.40
C TYR A 409 -6.58 19.18 -13.23
N GLU A 410 -7.87 19.35 -12.90
CA GLU A 410 -8.29 20.09 -11.71
C GLU A 410 -8.81 19.09 -10.68
N SER A 411 -8.22 19.12 -9.49
CA SER A 411 -8.61 18.23 -8.41
C SER A 411 -10.12 18.28 -8.13
N VAL A 412 -10.69 17.10 -7.88
CA VAL A 412 -12.09 16.90 -7.50
C VAL A 412 -12.29 16.78 -5.99
N PHE A 413 -11.21 16.61 -5.22
CA PHE A 413 -11.28 16.46 -3.76
C PHE A 413 -10.60 17.59 -2.97
N HIS A 414 -9.71 18.37 -3.60
CA HIS A 414 -9.03 19.47 -2.95
C HIS A 414 -10.01 20.61 -2.64
N LEU A 415 -10.02 21.09 -1.38
CA LEU A 415 -11.02 22.02 -0.86
C LEU A 415 -11.12 23.30 -1.69
N ASN A 416 -9.99 23.85 -2.14
CA ASN A 416 -9.99 25.07 -2.95
C ASN A 416 -10.66 24.85 -4.32
N CYS A 417 -10.42 23.71 -4.97
CA CYS A 417 -11.02 23.37 -6.26
C CYS A 417 -12.52 23.09 -6.12
N VAL A 418 -12.92 22.37 -5.08
CA VAL A 418 -14.33 22.11 -4.74
C VAL A 418 -15.06 23.43 -4.46
N THR A 419 -14.46 24.31 -3.65
CA THR A 419 -15.02 25.63 -3.30
C THR A 419 -15.16 26.51 -4.53
N LYS A 420 -14.13 26.58 -5.38
CA LYS A 420 -14.17 27.29 -6.66
C LYS A 420 -15.31 26.79 -7.55
N LYS A 421 -15.45 25.48 -7.74
CA LYS A 421 -16.56 24.88 -8.51
C LYS A 421 -17.93 25.24 -7.92
N HIS A 422 -18.07 25.22 -6.60
CA HIS A 422 -19.31 25.63 -5.93
C HIS A 422 -19.63 27.12 -6.13
N ILE A 423 -18.63 28.00 -6.01
CA ILE A 423 -18.77 29.44 -6.27
C ILE A 423 -19.17 29.66 -7.73
N GLU A 424 -18.47 29.07 -8.69
CA GLU A 424 -18.79 29.19 -10.11
C GLU A 424 -20.21 28.71 -10.44
N SER A 425 -20.62 27.57 -9.87
CA SER A 425 -21.98 27.05 -10.04
C SER A 425 -23.04 27.98 -9.45
N SER A 426 -22.74 28.60 -8.31
CA SER A 426 -23.61 29.55 -7.62
C SER A 426 -23.73 30.85 -8.41
N CYS A 427 -22.62 31.42 -8.90
CA CYS A 427 -22.61 32.57 -9.81
C CYS A 427 -23.40 32.28 -11.10
N LYS A 428 -23.27 31.08 -11.68
CA LYS A 428 -24.07 30.63 -12.83
C LYS A 428 -25.56 30.52 -12.50
N ARG A 429 -25.93 30.11 -11.28
CA ARG A 429 -27.33 30.08 -10.82
C ARG A 429 -27.89 31.49 -10.60
N ILE A 430 -27.13 32.37 -9.94
CA ILE A 430 -27.52 33.77 -9.71
C ILE A 430 -27.75 34.49 -11.04
N SER A 431 -26.79 34.41 -11.97
CA SER A 431 -26.92 35.03 -13.30
C SER A 431 -28.09 34.48 -14.13
N LYS A 432 -28.42 33.18 -13.99
CA LYS A 432 -29.64 32.60 -14.60
C LYS A 432 -30.92 33.12 -13.94
N THR A 433 -30.93 33.28 -12.62
CA THR A 433 -32.05 33.85 -11.88
C THR A 433 -32.26 35.31 -12.27
N ASP A 434 -31.21 36.13 -12.32
CA ASP A 434 -31.30 37.53 -12.74
C ASP A 434 -31.82 37.66 -14.17
N ARG A 435 -31.33 36.84 -15.11
CA ARG A 435 -31.87 36.79 -16.49
C ARG A 435 -33.34 36.38 -16.54
N LYS A 436 -33.78 35.42 -15.70
CA LYS A 436 -35.20 35.02 -15.62
C LYS A 436 -36.07 36.11 -14.99
N THR A 437 -35.59 36.78 -13.95
CA THR A 437 -36.27 37.89 -13.28
C THR A 437 -36.39 39.10 -14.22
N PHE A 438 -35.35 39.40 -14.98
CA PHE A 438 -35.34 40.45 -15.99
C PHE A 438 -36.28 40.14 -17.17
N LYS A 439 -36.28 38.89 -17.68
CA LYS A 439 -37.24 38.44 -18.70
C LYS A 439 -38.68 38.49 -18.20
N ARG A 440 -38.96 38.06 -16.95
CA ARG A 440 -40.30 38.13 -16.33
C ARG A 440 -40.77 39.58 -16.17
N ARG A 441 -39.89 40.50 -15.75
CA ARG A 441 -40.20 41.94 -15.67
C ARG A 441 -40.47 42.54 -17.04
N LYS A 442 -39.67 42.22 -18.06
CA LYS A 442 -39.88 42.66 -19.45
C LYS A 442 -41.21 42.13 -20.02
N TYR A 443 -41.56 40.87 -19.76
CA TYR A 443 -42.84 40.28 -20.16
C TYR A 443 -44.03 40.91 -19.43
N ARG A 444 -43.89 41.24 -18.13
CA ARG A 444 -44.92 41.99 -17.38
C ARG A 444 -45.11 43.40 -17.93
N LEU A 445 -44.01 44.12 -18.20
CA LEU A 445 -44.04 45.44 -18.82
C LEU A 445 -44.70 45.39 -20.20
N PHE A 446 -44.34 44.42 -21.04
CA PHE A 446 -44.95 44.20 -22.37
C PHE A 446 -46.45 43.87 -22.26
N LYS A 447 -46.86 43.06 -21.27
CA LYS A 447 -48.27 42.72 -21.04
C LYS A 447 -49.10 43.90 -20.52
N ILE A 448 -48.47 44.81 -19.75
CA ILE A 448 -49.09 46.07 -19.28
C ILE A 448 -49.24 47.05 -20.46
N THR A 449 -48.22 47.21 -21.29
CA THR A 449 -48.29 48.09 -22.48
C THR A 449 -49.29 47.56 -23.52
N TYR A 450 -49.31 46.25 -23.76
CA TYR A 450 -50.25 45.64 -24.71
C TYR A 450 -51.72 45.80 -24.26
N ARG A 451 -52.01 45.68 -22.95
CA ARG A 451 -53.35 45.92 -22.40
C ARG A 451 -53.76 47.39 -22.43
N ALA A 452 -52.82 48.32 -22.31
CA ALA A 452 -53.10 49.75 -22.43
C ALA A 452 -53.40 50.16 -23.89
N CYS A 453 -52.76 49.53 -24.88
CA CYS A 453 -53.01 49.80 -26.31
C CYS A 453 -54.26 49.09 -26.88
N SER A 454 -54.83 48.12 -26.19
CA SER A 454 -56.05 47.41 -26.62
C SER A 454 -57.33 47.89 -25.92
N ALA A 455 -57.21 48.93 -25.08
CA ALA A 455 -58.32 49.63 -24.42
C ALA A 455 -58.52 51.06 -24.96
N LEU A 456 -57.81 51.40 -26.04
CA LEU A 456 -58.04 52.53 -26.95
C LEU A 456 -58.63 51.95 -28.25
#